data_AF-A0A7S2F9E6-F1
#
_entry.id   AF-A0A7S2F9E6-F1
#
_cell.length_a   1.000
_cell.length_b   1.000
_cell.length_c   1.000
_cell.angle_alpha   90.00
_cell.angle_beta   90.00
_cell.angle_gamma   90.00
#
_symmetry.space_group_name_H-M   'P 1'
#
loop_
_entity.id
_entity.type
_entity.pdbx_description
1 polymer ?
#
loop_
_entity_poly.entity_id
_entity_poly.type
_entity_poly.pdbx_seq_one_letter_code
_entity_poly.pdbx_strand_id
1 'polypeptide(L)'
;AQPPQSARSDHSSAVDTARRGRLTHAQYLETRPMPETVTKTLKQIDFFMREHGLKTMDFFTRRDFNTSYTSDGGDNTLSAEELYVIAKKCGMDVTAKEVRRVVNYLDGNGNQELDHEELNTALRRARREDAPRDRMTKIAELMITDPATANKAMMLSTKNVGRFADRLK
;
A
#
# COMPACT_ATOMS: atom_id res chain seq x y z
N ALA A 1 46.33 -16.70 -24.74
CA ALA A 1 45.63 -17.51 -23.72
C ALA A 1 45.01 -16.57 -22.70
N GLN A 2 43.68 -16.51 -22.65
CA GLN A 2 42.92 -15.89 -21.57
C GLN A 2 41.85 -16.89 -21.12
N PRO A 3 41.59 -17.03 -19.81
CA PRO A 3 40.62 -17.98 -19.27
C PRO A 3 39.16 -17.44 -19.34
N PRO A 4 38.15 -18.31 -19.12
CA PRO A 4 36.79 -18.11 -19.64
C PRO A 4 35.76 -17.55 -18.65
N GLN A 5 34.66 -17.14 -19.28
CA GLN A 5 33.30 -16.80 -18.84
C GLN A 5 32.86 -17.21 -17.43
N SER A 6 32.18 -16.29 -16.74
CA SER A 6 31.23 -16.61 -15.68
C SER A 6 30.00 -15.70 -15.78
N ALA A 7 28.85 -16.38 -15.72
CA ALA A 7 27.50 -15.91 -15.91
C ALA A 7 27.14 -14.65 -15.12
N ARG A 8 26.47 -13.71 -15.79
CA ARG A 8 25.56 -12.77 -15.14
C ARG A 8 24.20 -12.86 -15.83
N SER A 9 23.29 -13.38 -15.03
CA SER A 9 21.89 -13.67 -15.26
C SER A 9 21.07 -12.47 -15.71
N ASP A 10 20.13 -12.77 -16.60
CA ASP A 10 19.12 -11.91 -17.20
C ASP A 10 18.30 -11.11 -16.19
N HIS A 11 18.62 -9.84 -15.98
CA HIS A 11 17.74 -8.86 -15.32
C HIS A 11 17.50 -7.59 -16.16
N SER A 12 17.90 -7.60 -17.44
CA SER A 12 17.85 -6.42 -18.33
C SER A 12 16.72 -6.51 -19.37
N SER A 13 15.47 -6.64 -18.93
CA SER A 13 14.32 -6.62 -19.86
C SER A 13 13.23 -5.62 -19.50
N ALA A 14 13.23 -5.02 -18.31
CA ALA A 14 12.18 -4.06 -17.92
C ALA A 14 12.59 -2.59 -18.11
N VAL A 15 13.90 -2.29 -18.20
CA VAL A 15 14.42 -0.92 -18.14
C VAL A 15 14.38 -0.22 -19.51
N ASP A 16 14.37 -0.96 -20.62
CA ASP A 16 14.47 -0.39 -21.97
C ASP A 16 13.15 0.13 -22.57
N THR A 17 12.00 -0.23 -22.02
CA THR A 17 10.70 0.17 -22.61
C THR A 17 10.21 1.55 -22.13
N ALA A 18 10.89 2.18 -21.16
CA ALA A 18 10.46 3.43 -20.53
C ALA A 18 10.97 4.72 -21.22
N ARG A 19 11.52 4.64 -22.43
CA ARG A 19 12.19 5.78 -23.10
C ARG A 19 11.27 6.71 -23.91
N ARG A 20 9.95 6.76 -23.63
CA ARG A 20 8.98 7.62 -24.38
C ARG A 20 8.25 8.71 -23.58
N GLY A 21 8.53 8.89 -22.30
CA GLY A 21 8.05 10.06 -21.55
C GLY A 21 8.70 10.07 -20.18
N ARG A 22 9.48 11.12 -19.87
CA ARG A 22 10.28 11.20 -18.65
C ARG A 22 9.39 11.29 -17.41
N LEU A 23 9.03 10.15 -16.85
CA LEU A 23 8.57 10.04 -15.47
C LEU A 23 9.76 9.53 -14.64
N THR A 24 10.01 10.14 -13.49
CA THR A 24 10.95 9.58 -12.49
C THR A 24 10.41 8.24 -11.98
N HIS A 25 11.27 7.39 -11.39
CA HIS A 25 10.83 6.11 -10.81
C HIS A 25 9.69 6.31 -9.78
N ALA A 26 9.75 7.39 -9.00
CA ALA A 26 8.69 7.80 -8.08
C ALA A 26 7.39 8.17 -8.82
N GLN A 27 7.46 9.00 -9.87
CA GLN A 27 6.30 9.34 -10.71
C GLN A 27 5.71 8.12 -11.45
N TYR A 28 6.56 7.16 -11.80
CA TYR A 28 6.14 5.89 -12.40
C TYR A 28 5.44 4.97 -11.39
N LEU A 29 5.85 4.98 -10.12
CA LEU A 29 5.18 4.22 -9.06
C LEU A 29 3.86 4.86 -8.61
N GLU A 30 3.73 6.18 -8.68
CA GLU A 30 2.47 6.90 -8.38
C GLU A 30 1.35 6.64 -9.39
N THR A 31 1.71 6.42 -10.66
CA THR A 31 0.74 6.21 -11.75
C THR A 31 0.23 4.77 -11.85
N ARG A 32 0.84 3.83 -11.12
CA ARG A 32 0.42 2.42 -11.12
C ARG A 32 -0.53 2.11 -9.97
N PRO A 33 -1.46 1.15 -10.13
CA PRO A 33 -2.20 0.63 -8.98
C PRO A 33 -1.22 0.00 -7.98
N MET A 34 -1.39 0.32 -6.69
CA MET A 34 -0.62 -0.34 -5.63
C MET A 34 -0.89 -1.87 -5.63
N PRO A 35 0.10 -2.71 -5.28
CA PRO A 35 -0.12 -4.16 -5.15
C PRO A 35 -1.28 -4.47 -4.20
N GLU A 36 -2.06 -5.50 -4.50
CA GLU A 36 -3.27 -5.83 -3.72
C GLU A 36 -2.99 -6.01 -2.23
N THR A 37 -1.90 -6.70 -1.89
CA THR A 37 -1.46 -6.88 -0.49
C THR A 37 -1.22 -5.54 0.21
N VAL A 38 -0.58 -4.58 -0.48
CA VAL A 38 -0.29 -3.24 0.04
C VAL A 38 -1.60 -2.47 0.23
N THR A 39 -2.43 -2.39 -0.80
CA THR A 39 -3.71 -1.69 -0.75
C THR A 39 -4.63 -2.23 0.33
N LYS A 40 -4.74 -3.57 0.45
CA LYS A 40 -5.56 -4.22 1.48
C LYS A 40 -5.06 -3.89 2.88
N THR A 41 -3.74 -3.92 3.08
CA THR A 41 -3.10 -3.61 4.37
C THR A 41 -3.35 -2.16 4.77
N LEU A 42 -3.06 -1.23 3.86
CA LEU A 42 -3.26 0.21 4.10
C LEU A 42 -4.72 0.55 4.38
N LYS A 43 -5.68 -0.08 3.67
CA LYS A 43 -7.11 0.13 3.92
C LYS A 43 -7.57 -0.39 5.28
N GLN A 44 -7.08 -1.56 5.68
CA GLN A 44 -7.45 -2.11 6.98
C GLN A 44 -6.86 -1.27 8.12
N ILE A 45 -5.60 -0.84 7.99
CA ILE A 45 -4.98 0.11 8.92
C ILE A 45 -5.77 1.42 8.95
N ASP A 46 -6.13 1.96 7.78
CA ASP A 46 -6.91 3.20 7.70
C ASP A 46 -8.28 3.09 8.38
N PHE A 47 -8.97 1.97 8.16
CA PHE A 47 -10.25 1.67 8.79
C PHE A 47 -10.10 1.59 10.32
N PHE A 48 -9.12 0.82 10.80
CA PHE A 48 -8.82 0.68 12.22
C PHE A 48 -8.52 2.04 12.88
N MET A 49 -7.72 2.90 12.22
CA MET A 49 -7.44 4.24 12.73
C MET A 49 -8.72 5.06 12.90
N ARG A 50 -9.63 5.04 11.93
CA ARG A 50 -10.88 5.80 11.99
C ARG A 50 -11.84 5.25 13.03
N GLU A 51 -11.94 3.94 13.14
CA GLU A 51 -12.79 3.25 14.12
C GLU A 51 -12.35 3.55 15.56
N HIS A 52 -11.03 3.63 15.79
CA HIS A 52 -10.46 3.85 17.12
C HIS A 52 -10.01 5.30 17.39
N GLY A 53 -10.28 6.23 16.47
CA GLY A 53 -9.91 7.64 16.62
C GLY A 53 -8.39 7.91 16.64
N LEU A 54 -7.59 7.03 16.05
CA LEU A 54 -6.13 7.11 16.02
C LEU A 54 -5.62 8.01 14.89
N LYS A 55 -4.49 8.66 15.15
CA LYS A 55 -3.66 9.40 14.18
C LYS A 55 -2.50 8.53 13.72
N THR A 56 -1.92 8.84 12.56
CA THR A 56 -0.77 8.08 12.03
C THR A 56 0.39 8.06 13.02
N MET A 57 0.64 9.20 13.69
CA MET A 57 1.66 9.31 14.74
C MET A 57 1.47 8.34 15.91
N ASP A 58 0.24 7.93 16.22
CA ASP A 58 -0.03 7.05 17.35
C ASP A 58 0.60 5.66 17.17
N PHE A 59 0.85 5.23 15.93
CA PHE A 59 1.57 3.98 15.67
C PHE A 59 3.05 4.05 16.05
N PHE A 60 3.64 5.25 16.04
CA PHE A 60 5.07 5.46 16.36
C PHE A 60 5.27 5.79 17.84
N THR A 61 4.31 6.49 18.45
CA THR A 61 4.46 7.02 19.81
C THR A 61 3.85 6.14 20.89
N ARG A 62 3.13 5.08 20.53
CA ARG A 62 2.53 4.18 21.52
C ARG A 62 3.18 2.81 21.51
N ARG A 63 3.56 2.37 22.71
CA ARG A 63 4.14 1.04 22.99
C ARG A 63 3.30 -0.14 22.53
N ASP A 64 1.99 0.05 22.39
CA ASP A 64 1.11 -1.02 21.96
C ASP A 64 1.17 -1.26 20.44
N PHE A 65 1.87 -0.41 19.69
CA PHE A 65 2.11 -0.54 18.25
C PHE A 65 3.61 -0.58 17.92
N ASN A 66 4.37 0.39 18.41
CA ASN A 66 5.82 0.44 18.28
C ASN A 66 6.44 -0.04 19.59
N THR A 67 7.04 -1.22 19.56
CA THR A 67 7.57 -1.87 20.76
C THR A 67 8.89 -1.24 21.23
N SER A 68 9.61 -0.60 20.31
CA SER A 68 10.85 0.13 20.62
C SER A 68 10.58 1.39 21.45
N TYR A 69 9.37 1.97 21.36
CA TYR A 69 9.04 3.23 22.03
C TYR A 69 9.14 3.16 23.55
N THR A 70 9.93 4.03 24.17
CA THR A 70 10.15 4.09 25.62
C THR A 70 9.80 5.43 26.26
N SER A 71 9.97 5.53 27.59
CA SER A 71 9.80 6.80 28.33
C SER A 71 10.80 7.88 27.88
N ASP A 72 11.95 7.46 27.35
CA ASP A 72 12.98 8.36 26.84
C ASP A 72 12.81 8.63 25.32
N GLY A 73 11.70 8.15 24.75
CA GLY A 73 11.42 8.16 23.30
C GLY A 73 11.57 6.77 22.66
N GLY A 74 11.25 6.69 21.37
CA GLY A 74 11.40 5.49 20.53
C GLY A 74 12.13 5.81 19.23
N ASP A 75 12.28 4.79 18.39
CA ASP A 75 12.55 5.05 16.98
C ASP A 75 11.34 5.76 16.33
N ASN A 76 11.61 6.68 15.40
CA ASN A 76 10.55 7.37 14.66
C ASN A 76 10.14 6.58 13.41
N THR A 77 10.36 5.27 13.44
CA THR A 77 10.19 4.34 12.34
C THR A 77 9.36 3.14 12.79
N LEU A 78 8.97 2.30 11.83
CA LEU A 78 8.30 1.03 12.08
C LEU A 78 9.05 -0.06 11.31
N SER A 79 9.56 -1.03 12.06
CA SER A 79 10.11 -2.26 11.49
C SER A 79 9.00 -3.14 10.87
N ALA A 80 9.40 -4.15 10.10
CA ALA A 80 8.46 -5.15 9.56
C ALA A 80 7.74 -5.94 10.67
N GLU A 81 8.43 -6.16 11.80
CA GLU A 81 7.91 -6.82 12.98
C GLU A 81 6.83 -5.96 13.67
N GLU A 82 7.05 -4.65 13.79
CA GLU A 82 6.07 -3.73 14.39
C GLU A 82 4.87 -3.51 13.49
N LEU A 83 5.10 -3.36 12.17
CA LEU A 83 3.99 -3.33 11.21
C LEU A 83 3.19 -4.63 11.23
N TYR A 84 3.83 -5.77 11.51
CA TYR A 84 3.14 -7.05 11.67
C TYR A 84 2.24 -7.06 12.91
N VAL A 85 2.71 -6.52 14.04
CA VAL A 85 1.90 -6.32 15.25
C VAL A 85 0.69 -5.43 14.96
N ILE A 86 0.90 -4.30 14.26
CA ILE A 86 -0.19 -3.40 13.84
C ILE A 86 -1.19 -4.15 12.97
N ALA A 87 -0.74 -4.86 11.93
CA ALA A 87 -1.61 -5.59 11.01
C ALA A 87 -2.45 -6.67 11.75
N LYS A 88 -1.86 -7.38 12.72
CA LYS A 88 -2.60 -8.32 13.57
C LYS A 88 -3.64 -7.63 14.44
N LYS A 89 -3.31 -6.46 15.02
CA LYS A 89 -4.28 -5.65 15.79
C LYS A 89 -5.42 -5.12 14.96
N CYS A 90 -5.18 -4.82 13.68
CA CYS A 90 -6.22 -4.46 12.72
C CYS A 90 -7.09 -5.66 12.26
N GLY A 91 -6.90 -6.85 12.84
CA GLY A 91 -7.67 -8.06 12.55
C GLY A 91 -7.27 -8.75 11.24
N MET A 92 -6.08 -8.47 10.71
CA MET A 92 -5.64 -9.08 9.46
C MET A 92 -5.04 -10.47 9.67
N ASP A 93 -5.37 -11.39 8.75
CA ASP A 93 -4.61 -12.61 8.58
C ASP A 93 -3.53 -12.41 7.50
N VAL A 94 -2.37 -11.93 7.93
CA VAL A 94 -1.18 -11.72 7.10
C VAL A 94 0.01 -12.52 7.62
N THR A 95 0.90 -12.88 6.71
CA THR A 95 2.19 -13.51 7.00
C THR A 95 3.31 -12.47 7.14
N ALA A 96 4.37 -12.81 7.87
CA ALA A 96 5.55 -11.93 8.00
C ALA A 96 6.16 -11.57 6.63
N LYS A 97 6.13 -12.51 5.66
CA LYS A 97 6.61 -12.28 4.28
C LYS A 97 5.75 -11.27 3.51
N GLU A 98 4.45 -11.23 3.77
CA GLU A 98 3.57 -10.22 3.16
C GLU A 98 3.81 -8.85 3.77
N VAL A 99 3.92 -8.77 5.10
CA VAL A 99 4.21 -7.49 5.78
C VAL A 99 5.56 -6.94 5.34
N ARG A 100 6.60 -7.77 5.24
CA ARG A 100 7.90 -7.34 4.70
C ARG A 100 7.80 -6.81 3.28
N ARG A 101 6.94 -7.39 2.44
CA ARG A 101 6.67 -6.87 1.09
C ARG A 101 5.94 -5.52 1.12
N VAL A 102 5.08 -5.30 2.11
CA VAL A 102 4.45 -3.99 2.32
C VAL A 102 5.49 -2.96 2.74
N VAL A 103 6.33 -3.26 3.73
CA VAL A 103 7.43 -2.37 4.15
C VAL A 103 8.32 -2.02 2.97
N ASN A 104 8.88 -3.02 2.28
CA ASN A 104 9.77 -2.79 1.14
C ASN A 104 9.13 -2.01 -0.02
N TYR A 105 7.81 -2.03 -0.15
CA TYR A 105 7.12 -1.28 -1.19
C TYR A 105 6.88 0.19 -0.79
N LEU A 106 6.73 0.46 0.50
CA LEU A 106 6.45 1.79 1.04
C LEU A 106 7.73 2.53 1.45
N ASP A 107 8.80 1.80 1.76
CA ASP A 107 10.15 2.29 2.02
C ASP A 107 10.72 2.97 0.77
N GLY A 108 10.70 4.29 0.77
CA GLY A 108 11.17 5.12 -0.34
C GLY A 108 12.66 5.46 -0.23
N ASN A 109 13.22 5.39 0.98
CA ASN A 109 14.60 5.77 1.27
C ASN A 109 15.58 4.57 1.28
N GLY A 110 15.05 3.34 1.34
CA GLY A 110 15.79 2.08 1.28
C GLY A 110 16.35 1.58 2.62
N ASN A 111 15.88 2.10 3.75
CA ASN A 111 16.37 1.73 5.09
C ASN A 111 15.70 0.48 5.69
N GLN A 112 14.75 -0.13 4.97
CA GLN A 112 13.94 -1.30 5.39
C GLN A 112 13.02 -1.05 6.59
N GLU A 113 12.75 0.20 6.92
CA GLU A 113 11.80 0.62 7.94
C GLU A 113 10.80 1.61 7.33
N LEU A 114 9.69 1.88 8.01
CA LEU A 114 8.74 2.90 7.57
C LEU A 114 8.79 4.10 8.49
N ASP A 115 9.09 5.27 7.96
CA ASP A 115 8.94 6.51 8.71
C ASP A 115 7.50 7.07 8.67
N HIS A 116 7.27 8.14 9.42
CA HIS A 116 5.97 8.79 9.48
C HIS A 116 5.51 9.34 8.13
N GLU A 117 6.40 9.89 7.31
CA GLU A 117 6.06 10.49 6.02
C GLU A 117 5.69 9.43 4.98
N GLU A 118 6.44 8.33 4.95
CA GLU A 118 6.19 7.17 4.08
C GLU A 118 4.81 6.56 4.37
N LEU A 119 4.51 6.27 5.65
CA LEU A 119 3.21 5.72 6.03
C LEU A 119 2.07 6.71 5.77
N ASN A 120 2.25 8.00 6.05
CA ASN A 120 1.22 9.01 5.84
C ASN A 120 0.90 9.18 4.35
N THR A 121 1.93 9.23 3.50
CA THR A 121 1.78 9.31 2.04
C THR A 121 1.06 8.09 1.49
N ALA A 122 1.44 6.89 1.95
CA ALA A 122 0.81 5.64 1.58
C ALA A 122 -0.68 5.60 1.94
N LEU A 123 -1.02 5.96 3.19
CA LEU A 123 -2.41 6.03 3.65
C LEU A 123 -3.23 7.05 2.85
N ARG A 124 -2.67 8.25 2.60
CA ARG A 124 -3.34 9.27 1.76
C ARG A 124 -3.63 8.74 0.36
N ARG A 125 -2.69 8.02 -0.25
CA ARG A 125 -2.87 7.42 -1.57
C ARG A 125 -3.95 6.34 -1.55
N ALA A 126 -3.93 5.43 -0.57
CA ALA A 126 -4.93 4.39 -0.41
C ALA A 126 -6.36 4.95 -0.24
N ARG A 127 -6.49 6.08 0.48
CA ARG A 127 -7.78 6.79 0.63
C ARG A 127 -8.30 7.37 -0.69
N ARG A 128 -7.41 7.90 -1.55
CA ARG A 128 -7.79 8.47 -2.85
C ARG A 128 -8.25 7.38 -3.82
N GLU A 129 -7.54 6.25 -3.88
CA GLU A 129 -7.97 5.11 -4.70
C GLU A 129 -9.36 4.57 -4.32
N ASP A 130 -9.79 4.78 -3.07
CA ASP A 130 -11.14 4.43 -2.60
C ASP A 130 -12.19 5.54 -2.75
N ALA A 131 -11.79 6.76 -3.10
CA ALA A 131 -12.72 7.86 -3.27
C ALA A 131 -13.69 7.54 -4.43
N PRO A 132 -15.00 7.79 -4.26
CA PRO A 132 -16.00 7.52 -5.30
C PRO A 132 -15.67 8.19 -6.64
N ARG A 133 -15.05 9.38 -6.58
CA ARG A 133 -14.65 10.16 -7.75
C ARG A 133 -13.53 9.49 -8.55
N ASP A 134 -12.51 8.94 -7.90
CA ASP A 134 -11.41 8.26 -8.59
C ASP A 134 -11.86 6.90 -9.13
N ARG A 135 -12.72 6.18 -8.39
CA ARG A 135 -13.34 4.95 -8.88
C ARG A 135 -14.18 5.19 -10.13
N MET A 136 -15.02 6.23 -10.15
CA MET A 136 -15.85 6.54 -11.31
C MET A 136 -15.04 7.05 -12.50
N THR A 137 -13.99 7.85 -12.25
CA THR A 137 -13.03 8.26 -13.29
C THR A 137 -12.36 7.04 -13.93
N LYS A 138 -11.94 6.07 -13.12
CA LYS A 138 -11.34 4.81 -13.60
C LYS A 138 -12.33 3.92 -14.35
N ILE A 139 -13.60 3.88 -13.92
CA ILE A 139 -14.67 3.22 -14.69
C ILE A 139 -14.88 3.91 -16.04
N ALA A 140 -14.89 5.25 -16.08
CA ALA A 140 -15.05 6.01 -17.32
C ALA A 140 -13.87 5.79 -18.29
N GLU A 141 -12.65 5.68 -17.79
CA GLU A 141 -11.47 5.34 -18.59
C GLU A 141 -11.54 3.89 -19.11
N LEU A 142 -11.98 2.94 -18.27
CA LEU A 142 -12.23 1.56 -18.68
C LEU A 142 -13.36 1.45 -19.69
N MET A 143 -14.38 2.32 -19.66
CA MET A 143 -15.43 2.30 -20.68
C MET A 143 -14.89 2.57 -22.10
N ILE A 144 -13.76 3.28 -22.21
CA ILE A 144 -13.10 3.54 -23.49
C ILE A 144 -12.17 2.38 -23.89
N THR A 145 -11.49 1.76 -22.92
CA THR A 145 -10.40 0.82 -23.16
C THR A 145 -10.78 -0.65 -23.03
N ASP A 146 -11.67 -1.00 -22.10
CA ASP A 146 -12.23 -2.33 -21.85
C ASP A 146 -13.65 -2.22 -21.25
N PRO A 147 -14.68 -2.13 -22.11
CA PRO A 147 -16.07 -1.96 -21.68
C PRO A 147 -16.61 -3.13 -20.82
N ALA A 148 -16.09 -4.34 -21.00
CA ALA A 148 -16.54 -5.52 -20.25
C ALA A 148 -16.10 -5.42 -18.78
N THR A 149 -14.84 -5.05 -18.56
CA THR A 149 -14.30 -4.82 -17.21
C THR A 149 -14.97 -3.61 -16.55
N ALA A 150 -15.24 -2.54 -17.31
CA ALA A 150 -15.95 -1.36 -16.82
C ALA A 150 -17.36 -1.70 -16.32
N ASN A 151 -18.15 -2.44 -17.10
CA ASN A 151 -19.50 -2.85 -16.73
C ASN A 151 -19.52 -3.72 -15.47
N LYS A 152 -18.54 -4.61 -15.32
CA LYS A 152 -18.38 -5.44 -14.12
C LYS A 152 -18.04 -4.58 -12.89
N ALA A 153 -17.12 -3.61 -13.02
CA ALA A 153 -16.75 -2.70 -11.94
C ALA A 153 -17.91 -1.77 -11.52
N MET A 154 -18.66 -1.25 -12.49
CA MET A 154 -19.86 -0.44 -12.26
C MET A 154 -20.94 -1.21 -11.48
N MET A 155 -21.20 -2.47 -11.85
CA MET A 155 -22.11 -3.38 -11.15
C MET A 155 -21.66 -3.76 -9.73
N LEU A 156 -20.37 -3.79 -9.45
CA LEU A 156 -19.84 -4.07 -8.10
C LEU A 156 -19.94 -2.83 -7.20
N SER A 157 -19.81 -1.63 -7.77
CA SER A 157 -19.97 -0.38 -7.04
C SER A 157 -21.40 -0.16 -6.53
N THR A 158 -22.42 -0.70 -7.21
CA THR A 158 -23.84 -0.54 -6.81
C THR A 158 -24.31 -1.56 -5.77
N LYS A 159 -23.59 -2.69 -5.61
CA LYS A 159 -23.97 -3.77 -4.68
C LYS A 159 -23.61 -3.53 -3.21
N ASN A 160 -22.70 -2.60 -2.91
CA ASN A 160 -22.32 -2.28 -1.52
C ASN A 160 -23.33 -1.40 -0.77
N VAL A 161 -24.32 -0.83 -1.45
CA VAL A 161 -25.39 -0.04 -0.79
C VAL A 161 -26.31 -0.95 0.05
N GLY A 162 -26.47 -2.23 -0.32
CA GLY A 162 -27.32 -3.18 0.42
C GLY A 162 -26.72 -3.66 1.75
N ARG A 163 -25.39 -3.87 1.84
CA ARG A 163 -24.75 -4.43 3.04
C ARG A 163 -24.70 -3.46 4.24
N PHE A 164 -24.81 -2.16 4.00
CA PHE A 164 -24.88 -1.17 5.10
C PHE A 164 -26.26 -1.16 5.79
N ALA A 165 -27.32 -1.57 5.10
CA ALA A 165 -28.67 -1.62 5.67
C ALA A 165 -28.90 -2.84 6.60
N ASP A 166 -28.19 -3.95 6.36
CA ASP A 166 -28.38 -5.19 7.12
C ASP A 166 -27.61 -5.25 8.45
N ARG A 167 -26.68 -4.33 8.71
CA ARG A 167 -25.86 -4.33 9.95
C ARG A 167 -26.37 -3.37 11.03
N LEU A 168 -27.59 -2.82 10.87
CA LEU A 168 -28.28 -1.95 11.83
C LEU A 168 -29.56 -2.60 12.41
N LYS A 169 -29.62 -3.94 12.45
CA LYS A 169 -30.69 -4.67 13.13
C LYS A 169 -30.11 -5.52 14.26
#